data_AF-A0A3D5T7C9-F1
#
_entry.id   AF-A0A3D5T7C9-F1
#
_cell.length_a   1.000
_cell.length_b   1.000
_cell.length_c   1.000
_cell.angle_alpha   90.00
_cell.angle_beta   90.00
_cell.angle_gamma   90.00
#
_symmetry.space_group_name_H-M   'P 1'
#
loop_
_entity.id
_entity.type
_entity.pdbx_description
1 polymer ?
#
loop_
_entity_poly.entity_id
_entity_poly.type
_entity_poly.pdbx_seq_one_letter_code
_entity_poly.pdbx_strand_id
1 'polypeptide(L)'
;MKFKAVNELEHFSFRDAQIQKAEWTGDALRFELEAVIVKADNSQNGNYTDSYAGTTQMELKNAEVQKAVREGYKYYDANDVLREEKPDEPLSEEELAALLKGSKGYYLFDVVKVEDTYNTTNRFLYLVGIDADEETSYWLQIAFDSSELCWDKYMNRVQNG
;
A
#
# COMPACT_ATOMS: atom_id res chain seq x y z
N MET A 1 -10.69 7.85 -16.39
CA MET A 1 -11.00 6.62 -15.64
C MET A 1 -12.49 6.56 -15.34
N LYS A 2 -13.12 5.40 -15.52
CA LYS A 2 -14.58 5.21 -15.40
C LYS A 2 -15.10 5.18 -13.97
N PHE A 3 -14.34 4.56 -13.06
CA PHE A 3 -14.68 4.43 -11.65
C PHE A 3 -13.72 5.26 -10.81
N LYS A 4 -14.24 5.81 -9.70
CA LYS A 4 -13.48 6.60 -8.74
C LYS A 4 -14.03 6.36 -7.34
N ALA A 5 -13.19 5.84 -6.45
CA ALA A 5 -13.46 5.74 -5.02
C ALA A 5 -12.63 6.81 -4.29
N VAL A 6 -13.20 7.43 -3.26
CA VAL A 6 -12.56 8.52 -2.50
C VAL A 6 -12.64 8.18 -1.02
N ASN A 7 -11.50 8.20 -0.33
CA ASN A 7 -11.40 7.90 1.11
C ASN A 7 -12.00 6.54 1.51
N GLU A 8 -11.79 5.52 0.66
CA GLU A 8 -12.34 4.17 0.82
C GLU A 8 -11.25 3.09 0.72
N LEU A 9 -10.02 3.39 1.17
CA LEU A 9 -8.88 2.46 1.06
C LEU A 9 -9.17 1.12 1.74
N GLU A 10 -9.93 1.12 2.84
CA GLU A 10 -10.39 -0.05 3.57
C GLU A 10 -11.29 -1.00 2.73
N HIS A 11 -11.90 -0.49 1.66
CA HIS A 11 -12.75 -1.25 0.73
C HIS A 11 -11.99 -1.79 -0.48
N PHE A 12 -10.66 -1.74 -0.42
CA PHE A 12 -9.77 -2.44 -1.35
C PHE A 12 -8.97 -3.51 -0.60
N SER A 13 -8.50 -4.51 -1.33
CA SER A 13 -7.43 -5.39 -0.87
C SER A 13 -6.26 -5.27 -1.82
N PHE A 14 -5.08 -5.09 -1.23
CA PHE A 14 -3.84 -4.88 -1.96
C PHE A 14 -2.97 -6.13 -2.00
N ARG A 15 -3.36 -7.25 -1.39
CA ARG A 15 -2.52 -8.45 -1.23
C ARG A 15 -1.84 -8.98 -2.50
N ASP A 16 -2.47 -8.78 -3.66
CA ASP A 16 -1.97 -9.23 -4.97
C ASP A 16 -1.46 -8.05 -5.81
N ALA A 17 -1.46 -6.84 -5.25
CA ALA A 17 -1.29 -5.60 -5.99
C ALA A 17 0.20 -5.35 -6.29
N GLN A 18 0.55 -5.37 -7.57
CA GLN A 18 1.90 -5.09 -8.01
C GLN A 18 2.04 -3.61 -8.39
N ILE A 19 3.12 -2.98 -7.92
CA ILE A 19 3.49 -1.62 -8.29
C ILE A 19 4.04 -1.61 -9.72
N GLN A 20 3.39 -0.87 -10.60
CA GLN A 20 3.90 -0.54 -11.93
C GLN A 20 4.69 0.76 -11.93
N LYS A 21 4.31 1.69 -11.05
CA LYS A 21 4.99 2.97 -10.83
C LYS A 21 4.66 3.50 -9.44
N ALA A 22 5.63 4.09 -8.75
CA ALA A 22 5.40 4.92 -7.57
C ALA A 22 6.20 6.22 -7.70
N GLU A 23 5.58 7.37 -7.43
CA GLU A 23 6.26 8.66 -7.54
C GLU A 23 5.63 9.74 -6.65
N TRP A 24 6.47 10.68 -6.23
CA TRP A 24 6.04 11.95 -5.68
C TRP A 24 5.71 12.92 -6.82
N THR A 25 4.49 13.45 -6.83
CA THR A 25 4.06 14.50 -7.75
C THR A 25 3.75 15.78 -6.99
N GLY A 26 4.80 16.50 -6.58
CA GLY A 26 4.65 17.74 -5.82
C GLY A 26 4.11 17.48 -4.41
N ASP A 27 2.79 17.61 -4.25
CA ASP A 27 2.06 17.43 -3.00
C ASP A 27 1.42 16.04 -2.85
N ALA A 28 1.44 15.19 -3.87
CA ALA A 28 0.81 13.86 -3.80
C ALA A 28 1.81 12.72 -3.94
N LEU A 29 1.52 11.61 -3.28
CA LEU A 29 2.15 10.32 -3.53
C LEU A 29 1.22 9.51 -4.43
N ARG A 30 1.73 9.07 -5.59
CA ARG A 30 0.96 8.32 -6.59
C ARG A 30 1.52 6.94 -6.81
N PHE A 31 0.63 5.97 -6.91
CA PHE A 31 0.91 4.62 -7.34
C PHE A 31 0.08 4.28 -8.57
N GLU A 32 0.71 3.64 -9.55
CA GLU A 32 0.04 2.86 -10.58
C GLU A 32 0.17 1.39 -10.18
N LEU A 33 -0.98 0.73 -9.97
CA LEU A 33 -1.06 -0.62 -9.43
C LEU A 33 -1.79 -1.53 -10.42
N GLU A 34 -1.37 -2.78 -10.50
CA GLU A 34 -2.14 -3.86 -11.13
C GLU A 34 -2.66 -4.82 -10.06
N ALA A 35 -3.70 -5.59 -10.40
CA ALA A 35 -4.28 -6.62 -9.55
C ALA A 35 -4.78 -6.13 -8.16
N VAL A 36 -5.14 -4.84 -8.04
CA VAL A 36 -5.91 -4.35 -6.88
C VAL A 36 -7.28 -5.02 -6.86
N ILE A 37 -7.69 -5.51 -5.70
CA ILE A 37 -9.01 -6.11 -5.50
C ILE A 37 -9.96 -5.04 -4.97
N VAL A 38 -11.08 -4.83 -5.66
CA VAL A 38 -12.19 -4.02 -5.19
C VAL A 38 -13.15 -4.92 -4.42
N LYS A 39 -13.34 -4.67 -3.12
CA LYS A 39 -14.22 -5.49 -2.28
C LYS A 39 -15.69 -5.31 -2.66
N ALA A 40 -16.51 -6.30 -2.33
CA ALA A 40 -17.95 -6.30 -2.61
C ALA A 40 -18.72 -5.12 -1.99
N ASP A 41 -18.21 -4.54 -0.91
CA ASP A 41 -18.80 -3.44 -0.16
C ASP A 41 -18.29 -2.05 -0.58
N ASN A 42 -17.37 -1.97 -1.55
CA ASN A 42 -16.91 -0.69 -2.11
C ASN A 42 -18.05 0.07 -2.80
N SER A 43 -18.09 1.40 -2.66
CA SER A 43 -19.17 2.24 -3.21
C SER A 43 -19.34 2.16 -4.73
N GLN A 44 -18.27 1.85 -5.45
CA GLN A 44 -18.27 1.72 -6.91
C GLN A 44 -18.57 0.28 -7.37
N ASN A 45 -18.60 -0.69 -6.46
CA ASN A 45 -18.76 -2.11 -6.80
C ASN A 45 -20.23 -2.56 -6.77
N GLY A 46 -20.91 -2.42 -7.90
CA GLY A 46 -22.27 -2.93 -8.10
C GLY A 46 -22.38 -4.45 -8.31
N ASN A 47 -21.27 -5.21 -8.29
CA ASN A 47 -21.28 -6.65 -8.57
C ASN A 47 -21.50 -7.52 -7.32
N TYR A 48 -21.45 -6.94 -6.11
CA TYR A 48 -21.60 -7.63 -4.82
C TYR A 48 -20.65 -8.82 -4.60
N THR A 49 -19.53 -8.83 -5.33
CA THR A 49 -18.45 -9.82 -5.22
C THR A 49 -17.11 -9.13 -5.38
N ASP A 50 -16.09 -9.62 -4.69
CA ASP A 50 -14.72 -9.15 -4.85
C ASP A 50 -14.23 -9.36 -6.29
N SER A 51 -13.69 -8.30 -6.88
CA SER A 51 -13.30 -8.29 -8.29
C SER A 51 -11.98 -7.56 -8.44
N TYR A 52 -11.09 -8.09 -9.28
CA TYR A 52 -9.89 -7.36 -9.64
C TYR A 52 -10.26 -6.10 -10.43
N ALA A 53 -9.61 -4.98 -10.15
CA ALA A 53 -9.62 -3.82 -11.03
C ALA A 53 -8.61 -4.03 -12.17
N GLY A 54 -8.83 -3.36 -13.30
CA GLY A 54 -7.74 -3.09 -14.24
C GLY A 54 -6.67 -2.21 -13.60
N THR A 55 -5.74 -1.69 -14.40
CA THR A 55 -4.73 -0.73 -13.93
C THR A 55 -5.39 0.36 -13.09
N THR A 56 -4.95 0.47 -11.84
CA THR A 56 -5.53 1.33 -10.81
C THR A 56 -4.55 2.44 -10.49
N GLN A 57 -5.00 3.68 -10.63
CA GLN A 57 -4.25 4.83 -10.13
C GLN A 57 -4.71 5.14 -8.72
N MET A 58 -3.80 5.02 -7.76
CA MET A 58 -4.00 5.43 -6.38
C MET A 58 -3.23 6.72 -6.12
N GLU A 59 -3.92 7.74 -5.66
CA GLU A 59 -3.33 9.04 -5.30
C GLU A 59 -3.64 9.36 -3.84
N LEU A 60 -2.61 9.66 -3.07
CA LEU A 60 -2.70 10.18 -1.71
C LEU A 60 -2.35 11.68 -1.76
N LYS A 61 -3.34 12.55 -1.56
CA LYS A 61 -3.20 14.00 -1.73
C LYS A 61 -2.63 14.68 -0.49
N ASN A 62 -1.77 15.68 -0.69
CA ASN A 62 -1.00 16.30 0.39
C ASN A 62 -0.34 15.22 1.25
N ALA A 63 0.33 14.26 0.63
CA ALA A 63 0.92 13.13 1.34
C ALA A 63 2.23 13.53 2.03
N GLU A 64 2.45 12.96 3.21
CA GLU A 64 3.66 13.12 4.01
C GLU A 64 4.03 11.75 4.58
N VAL A 65 5.23 11.26 4.27
CA VAL A 65 5.74 10.03 4.88
C VAL A 65 6.38 10.40 6.21
N GLN A 66 5.71 10.07 7.31
CA GLN A 66 6.17 10.37 8.67
C GLN A 66 7.26 9.39 9.13
N LYS A 67 7.19 8.15 8.67
CA LYS A 67 8.18 7.10 8.92
C LYS A 67 8.28 6.19 7.72
N ALA A 68 9.50 5.80 7.39
CA ALA A 68 9.79 4.79 6.39
C ALA A 68 10.85 3.87 7.01
N VAL A 69 10.56 2.58 7.09
CA VAL A 69 11.48 1.59 7.70
C VAL A 69 11.64 0.40 6.77
N ARG A 70 12.87 -0.11 6.68
CA ARG A 70 13.15 -1.47 6.22
C ARG A 70 12.94 -2.41 7.40
N GLU A 71 12.10 -3.41 7.21
CA GLU A 71 11.77 -4.39 8.25
C GLU A 71 13.00 -5.23 8.59
N GLY A 72 13.25 -5.38 9.88
CA GLY A 72 14.21 -6.30 10.44
C GLY A 72 13.64 -7.73 10.53
N TYR A 73 14.45 -8.67 11.00
CA TYR A 73 13.98 -10.04 11.20
C TYR A 73 14.65 -10.70 12.39
N LYS A 74 14.01 -11.77 12.88
CA LYS A 74 14.56 -12.68 13.88
C LYS A 74 14.54 -14.09 13.33
N TYR A 75 15.71 -14.71 13.24
CA TYR A 75 15.86 -16.09 12.81
C TYR A 75 16.08 -16.99 14.02
N TYR A 76 15.20 -17.97 14.19
CA TYR A 76 15.25 -18.98 15.24
C TYR A 76 15.58 -20.33 14.63
N ASP A 77 16.36 -21.15 15.33
CA ASP A 77 16.57 -22.53 14.92
C ASP A 77 15.40 -23.46 15.30
N ALA A 78 15.50 -24.74 14.92
CA ALA A 78 14.45 -25.73 15.17
C ALA A 78 14.18 -26.03 16.66
N ASN A 79 14.97 -25.47 17.59
CA ASN A 79 14.75 -25.56 19.03
C ASN A 79 14.32 -24.21 19.64
N ASP A 80 13.80 -23.29 18.82
CA ASP A 80 13.38 -21.93 19.20
C ASP A 80 14.52 -21.06 19.78
N VAL A 81 15.79 -21.38 19.46
CA VAL A 81 16.93 -20.57 19.90
C VAL A 81 17.22 -19.48 18.87
N LEU A 82 17.22 -18.22 19.31
CA LEU A 82 17.58 -17.06 18.47
C LEU A 82 19.02 -17.21 17.95
N ARG A 83 19.18 -17.13 16.64
CA ARG A 83 20.47 -17.23 15.96
C ARG A 83 20.92 -15.91 15.37
N GLU A 84 19.98 -15.16 14.80
CA GLU A 84 20.25 -13.87 14.17
C GLU A 84 19.08 -12.92 14.42
N GLU A 85 19.42 -11.66 14.70
CA GLU A 85 18.46 -10.58 14.82
C GLU A 85 19.01 -9.39 14.06
N LYS A 86 18.19 -8.86 13.15
CA LYS A 86 18.42 -7.60 12.48
C LYS A 86 17.30 -6.65 12.89
N PRO A 87 17.61 -5.48 13.47
CA PRO A 87 16.58 -4.51 13.85
C PRO A 87 16.01 -3.79 12.61
N ASP A 88 14.86 -3.16 12.78
CA ASP A 88 14.30 -2.25 11.78
C ASP A 88 15.25 -1.08 11.52
N GLU A 89 15.40 -0.72 10.26
CA GLU A 89 16.29 0.36 9.82
C GLU A 89 15.46 1.50 9.21
N PRO A 90 15.49 2.72 9.77
CA PRO A 90 14.80 3.85 9.17
C PRO A 90 15.48 4.23 7.84
N LEU A 91 14.66 4.53 6.84
CA LEU A 91 15.10 5.04 5.55
C LEU A 91 15.31 6.56 5.63
N SER A 92 16.41 7.03 5.06
CA SER A 92 16.58 8.45 4.72
C SER A 92 15.65 8.87 3.57
N GLU A 93 15.52 10.18 3.36
CA GLU A 93 14.73 10.72 2.24
C GLU A 93 15.25 10.24 0.87
N GLU A 94 16.57 10.14 0.72
CA GLU A 94 17.22 9.66 -0.51
C GLU A 94 16.90 8.19 -0.77
N GLU A 95 16.95 7.36 0.28
CA GLU A 95 16.62 5.94 0.19
C GLU A 95 15.13 5.70 -0.06
N LEU A 96 14.24 6.49 0.56
CA LEU A 96 12.81 6.46 0.27
C LEU A 96 12.52 6.85 -1.18
N ALA A 97 13.17 7.89 -1.70
CA ALA A 97 13.02 8.28 -3.10
C ALA A 97 13.54 7.20 -4.06
N ALA A 98 14.66 6.55 -3.71
CA ALA A 98 15.21 5.43 -4.46
C ALA A 98 14.27 4.21 -4.44
N LEU A 99 13.70 3.88 -3.27
CA LEU A 99 12.70 2.81 -3.10
C LEU A 99 11.50 3.04 -4.01
N LEU A 100 10.87 4.22 -3.96
CA LEU A 100 9.70 4.52 -4.78
C LEU A 100 10.02 4.49 -6.28
N LYS A 101 11.18 5.03 -6.68
CA LYS A 101 11.61 5.00 -8.09
C LYS A 101 11.93 3.58 -8.58
N GLY A 102 12.44 2.72 -7.69
CA GLY A 102 12.85 1.35 -7.99
C GLY A 102 11.78 0.29 -7.78
N SER A 103 10.62 0.64 -7.22
CA SER A 103 9.61 -0.33 -6.76
C SER A 103 8.78 -0.97 -7.87
N LYS A 104 9.08 -0.73 -9.15
CA LYS A 104 8.38 -1.41 -10.23
C LYS A 104 8.60 -2.92 -10.12
N GLY A 105 7.51 -3.67 -10.00
CA GLY A 105 7.52 -5.12 -9.83
C GLY A 105 7.37 -5.58 -8.37
N TYR A 106 7.53 -4.67 -7.40
CA TYR A 106 7.30 -4.95 -5.99
C TYR A 106 5.80 -5.03 -5.71
N TYR A 107 5.43 -5.64 -4.60
CA TYR A 107 4.03 -5.80 -4.21
C TYR A 107 3.70 -4.87 -3.04
N LEU A 108 2.48 -4.34 -3.04
CA LEU A 108 1.88 -3.89 -1.79
C LEU A 108 1.31 -5.12 -1.11
N PHE A 109 1.75 -5.47 0.09
CA PHE A 109 1.17 -6.62 0.78
C PHE A 109 0.06 -6.21 1.75
N ASP A 110 0.12 -4.98 2.27
CA ASP A 110 -0.93 -4.45 3.14
C ASP A 110 -1.03 -2.91 3.08
N VAL A 111 -2.25 -2.41 3.27
CA VAL A 111 -2.54 -0.97 3.37
C VAL A 111 -3.57 -0.80 4.49
N VAL A 112 -3.09 -0.48 5.68
CA VAL A 112 -3.92 -0.48 6.89
C VAL A 112 -4.07 0.89 7.47
N LYS A 113 -5.30 1.21 7.87
CA LYS A 113 -5.60 2.43 8.60
C LYS A 113 -5.00 2.32 10.00
N VAL A 114 -4.30 3.36 10.44
CA VAL A 114 -3.85 3.46 11.82
C VAL A 114 -5.02 4.01 12.64
N GLU A 115 -5.73 3.12 13.36
CA GLU A 115 -6.78 3.52 14.30
C GLU A 115 -6.19 4.47 15.37
N ASP A 116 -6.97 5.48 15.78
CA ASP A 116 -6.62 6.51 16.78
C ASP A 116 -5.82 7.75 16.37
N THR A 117 -5.62 8.02 15.08
CA THR A 117 -5.11 9.33 14.64
C THR A 117 -6.12 10.12 13.80
N TYR A 118 -7.27 10.43 14.40
CA TYR A 118 -7.82 11.79 14.28
C TYR A 118 -6.97 12.76 15.11
N ASN A 119 -5.65 12.75 14.92
CA ASN A 119 -4.74 13.59 15.69
C ASN A 119 -4.76 14.98 15.08
N THR A 120 -5.33 15.96 15.80
CA THR A 120 -5.23 17.46 15.73
C THR A 120 -5.22 18.19 14.37
N THR A 121 -4.80 17.55 13.28
CA THR A 121 -4.61 18.01 11.91
C THR A 121 -5.72 17.60 10.94
N ASN A 122 -6.63 16.69 11.33
CA ASN A 122 -7.76 16.21 10.52
C ASN A 122 -7.35 15.49 9.21
N ARG A 123 -6.21 14.77 9.22
CA ARG A 123 -5.65 13.99 8.10
C ARG A 123 -5.81 12.49 8.34
N PHE A 124 -5.85 11.70 7.27
CA PHE A 124 -5.77 10.24 7.32
C PHE A 124 -4.34 9.79 7.64
N LEU A 125 -4.19 8.65 8.32
CA LEU A 125 -2.90 8.01 8.59
C LEU A 125 -3.00 6.52 8.28
N TYR A 126 -2.12 6.04 7.40
CA TYR A 126 -2.07 4.65 6.98
C TYR A 126 -0.64 4.11 7.05
N LEU A 127 -0.52 2.80 7.28
CA LEU A 127 0.70 2.05 7.00
C LEU A 127 0.55 1.37 5.64
N VAL A 128 1.58 1.51 4.80
CA VAL A 128 1.69 0.84 3.50
C VAL A 128 2.88 -0.11 3.57
N GLY A 129 2.59 -1.41 3.48
CA GLY A 129 3.58 -2.47 3.42
C GLY A 129 3.99 -2.74 1.98
N ILE A 130 5.30 -2.69 1.71
CA ILE A 130 5.88 -2.99 0.40
C ILE A 130 6.79 -4.21 0.54
N ASP A 131 6.50 -5.24 -0.26
CA ASP A 131 7.32 -6.44 -0.39
C ASP A 131 8.19 -6.30 -1.64
N ALA A 132 9.51 -6.19 -1.44
CA ALA A 132 10.48 -6.03 -2.52
C ALA A 132 11.01 -7.38 -3.02
N ASP A 133 11.27 -8.31 -2.10
CA ASP A 133 11.73 -9.68 -2.33
C ASP A 133 11.53 -10.54 -1.06
N GLU A 134 11.84 -11.83 -1.15
CA GLU A 134 11.63 -12.82 -0.07
C GLU A 134 12.25 -12.45 1.28
N GLU A 135 13.26 -11.57 1.31
CA GLU A 135 13.98 -11.16 2.52
C GLU A 135 13.78 -9.68 2.88
N THR A 136 13.18 -8.89 1.99
CA THR A 136 13.17 -7.43 2.10
C THR A 136 11.75 -6.89 2.00
N SER A 137 11.25 -6.42 3.14
CA SER A 137 9.98 -5.70 3.24
C SER A 137 10.17 -4.32 3.86
N TYR A 138 9.26 -3.41 3.55
CA TYR A 138 9.26 -2.03 4.02
C TYR A 138 7.89 -1.63 4.55
N TRP A 139 7.88 -0.77 5.58
CA TRP A 139 6.67 -0.12 6.07
C TRP A 139 6.79 1.39 5.94
N LEU A 140 5.81 1.99 5.28
CA LEU A 140 5.67 3.44 5.14
C LEU A 140 4.47 3.91 5.95
N GLN A 141 4.68 4.79 6.92
CA GLN A 141 3.61 5.50 7.63
C GLN A 141 3.33 6.82 6.93
N ILE A 142 2.14 6.94 6.33
CA ILE A 142 1.80 8.04 5.42
C ILE A 142 0.58 8.79 5.94
N ALA A 143 0.76 10.09 6.19
CA ALA A 143 -0.32 11.03 6.48
C ALA A 143 -0.78 11.72 5.18
N PHE A 144 -2.08 11.89 4.96
CA PHE A 144 -2.62 12.54 3.76
C PHE A 144 -4.04 13.08 3.99
N ASP A 145 -4.48 14.00 3.14
CA ASP A 145 -5.77 14.69 3.32
C ASP A 145 -6.93 13.91 2.71
N SER A 146 -6.68 13.24 1.59
CA SER A 146 -7.65 12.35 0.94
C SER A 146 -6.95 11.33 0.06
N SER A 147 -7.60 10.18 -0.13
CA SER A 147 -7.18 9.17 -1.10
C SER A 147 -8.16 9.10 -2.26
N GLU A 148 -7.65 8.89 -3.46
CA GLU A 148 -8.45 8.62 -4.65
C GLU A 148 -7.92 7.37 -5.36
N LEU A 149 -8.80 6.42 -5.65
CA LEU A 149 -8.50 5.24 -6.45
C LEU A 149 -9.36 5.25 -7.69
N CYS A 150 -8.73 5.19 -8.85
CA CYS A 150 -9.41 5.26 -10.14
C CYS A 150 -9.01 4.09 -11.03
N TRP A 151 -9.99 3.51 -11.73
CA TRP A 151 -9.78 2.41 -12.69
C TRP A 151 -10.86 2.44 -13.79
N ASP A 152 -10.61 1.73 -14.91
CA ASP A 152 -11.51 1.77 -16.07
C ASP A 152 -12.50 0.61 -16.16
N LYS A 153 -12.13 -0.56 -15.64
CA LYS A 153 -12.94 -1.79 -15.74
C LYS A 153 -12.68 -2.74 -14.59
N TYR A 154 -13.71 -3.51 -14.23
CA TYR A 154 -13.53 -4.72 -13.45
C TYR A 154 -13.01 -5.83 -14.36
N MET A 155 -12.14 -6.66 -13.79
CA MET A 155 -11.57 -7.86 -14.39
C MET A 155 -12.30 -9.07 -13.81
N ASN A 156 -11.65 -10.24 -13.77
CA ASN A 156 -12.25 -11.46 -13.25
C ASN A 156 -12.62 -11.32 -11.77
N ARG A 157 -13.62 -12.09 -11.34
CA ARG A 157 -13.91 -12.27 -9.91
C ARG A 157 -12.73 -12.94 -9.22
N VAL A 158 -12.49 -12.56 -7.97
CA VAL A 158 -11.53 -13.25 -7.12
C VAL A 158 -12.11 -14.63 -6.81
N GLN A 159 -11.38 -15.70 -7.16
CA GLN A 159 -11.73 -17.04 -6.72
C GLN A 159 -11.15 -17.23 -5.32
N ASN A 160 -12.01 -17.21 -4.30
CA ASN A 160 -11.62 -17.63 -2.96
C ASN A 160 -11.52 -19.16 -3.01
N GLY A 161 -10.29 -19.68 -3.06
CA GLY A 161 -9.99 -21.11 -2.94
C GLY A 161 -10.26 -21.65 -1.55
#